data_AF-A0A7K8KF98-F1
#
_entry.id   AF-A0A7K8KF98-F1
#
_cell.length_a   1.000
_cell.length_b   1.000
_cell.length_c   1.000
_cell.angle_alpha   90.00
_cell.angle_beta   90.00
_cell.angle_gamma   90.00
#
_symmetry.space_group_name_H-M   'P 1'
#
loop_
_entity.id
_entity.type
_entity.pdbx_description
1 polymer ?
#
loop_
_entity_poly.entity_id
_entity_poly.type
_entity_poly.pdbx_seq_one_letter_code
_entity_poly.pdbx_strand_id
1 'polypeptide(L)'
;KTSKNQIKVDLVDENFTELRGEIAGPPDTPYEGKYQLEIKIPETYPFNPPKVRFITKIWHPNISSVTGAICLDILKDQWAAAMTLRTVLLSLQALLAAAEPDDPQDAVVANQYKQNPEMFKQTARLWAHVYAGAPVSSPEYTKKIENLCAMGFDRNAVIVALSSKSWDVETATELLLSN
;
A
#
# COMPACT_ATOMS: atom_id res chain seq x y z
N LYS A 1 -2.90 25.70 8.11
CA LYS A 1 -1.47 25.87 7.77
C LYS A 1 -1.07 24.70 6.85
N THR A 2 -0.63 25.03 5.63
CA THR A 2 0.10 24.18 4.65
C THR A 2 -0.54 22.89 4.10
N SER A 3 -1.61 23.04 3.33
CA SER A 3 -2.21 21.98 2.49
C SER A 3 -1.52 21.82 1.12
N LYS A 4 -0.18 21.91 1.04
CA LYS A 4 0.52 22.10 -0.25
C LYS A 4 1.07 20.84 -0.94
N ASN A 5 1.15 19.68 -0.28
CA ASN A 5 1.84 18.51 -0.88
C ASN A 5 1.04 17.20 -0.75
N GLN A 6 -0.25 17.19 -1.13
CA GLN A 6 -1.07 15.98 -1.02
C GLN A 6 -0.88 14.98 -2.17
N ILE A 7 -0.66 15.46 -3.39
CA ILE A 7 -0.43 14.63 -4.58
C ILE A 7 0.62 15.27 -5.49
N LYS A 8 1.37 14.45 -6.21
CA LYS A 8 2.39 14.87 -7.20
C LYS A 8 2.41 13.88 -8.36
N VAL A 9 2.80 14.34 -9.54
CA VAL A 9 3.13 13.51 -10.71
C VAL A 9 4.45 14.01 -11.28
N ASP A 10 5.35 13.08 -11.59
CA ASP A 10 6.61 13.29 -12.30
C ASP A 10 6.60 12.49 -13.61
N LEU A 11 7.24 13.05 -14.65
CA LEU A 11 7.49 12.35 -15.90
C LEU A 11 8.59 11.30 -15.69
N VAL A 12 8.39 10.09 -16.21
CA VAL A 12 9.43 9.05 -16.24
C VAL A 12 10.04 8.94 -17.63
N ASP A 13 9.22 9.14 -18.67
CA ASP A 13 9.63 9.12 -20.06
C ASP A 13 9.29 10.43 -20.79
N GLU A 14 9.81 10.59 -22.01
CA GLU A 14 9.57 11.77 -22.86
C GLU A 14 8.27 11.65 -23.68
N ASN A 15 7.79 10.42 -23.90
CA ASN A 15 6.59 10.11 -24.68
C ASN A 15 5.31 10.06 -23.81
N PHE A 16 5.38 10.40 -22.52
CA PHE A 16 4.26 10.49 -21.60
C PHE A 16 3.51 9.16 -21.38
N THR A 17 4.16 8.01 -21.63
CA THR A 17 3.55 6.69 -21.47
C THR A 17 3.76 6.10 -20.07
N GLU A 18 4.79 6.58 -19.36
CA GLU A 18 5.11 6.21 -17.99
C GLU A 18 5.29 7.45 -17.12
N LEU A 19 4.56 7.47 -16.00
CA LEU A 19 4.56 8.54 -15.02
C LEU A 19 4.78 7.96 -13.63
N ARG A 20 5.35 8.78 -12.74
CA ARG A 20 5.50 8.46 -11.33
C ARG A 20 4.59 9.37 -10.50
N GLY A 21 3.58 8.78 -9.88
CA GLY A 21 2.73 9.49 -8.93
C GLY A 21 3.33 9.44 -7.52
N GLU A 22 2.99 10.42 -6.69
CA GLU A 22 3.17 10.35 -5.23
C GLU A 22 1.90 10.88 -4.57
N ILE A 23 1.39 10.17 -3.56
CA ILE A 23 0.29 10.62 -2.70
C ILE A 23 0.76 10.64 -1.24
N ALA A 24 0.36 11.67 -0.51
CA ALA A 24 0.47 11.68 0.95
C ALA A 24 -0.66 10.84 1.53
N GLY A 25 -0.37 9.99 2.50
CA GLY A 25 -1.44 9.28 3.19
C GLY A 25 -2.31 10.25 3.99
N PRO A 26 -3.62 9.98 4.07
CA PRO A 26 -4.55 10.89 4.76
C PRO A 26 -4.22 11.03 6.25
N PRO A 27 -4.46 12.21 6.86
CA PRO A 27 -4.36 12.37 8.31
C PRO A 27 -5.37 11.47 9.02
N ASP A 28 -5.08 11.15 10.29
CA ASP A 28 -5.91 10.32 11.17
C ASP A 28 -6.10 8.87 10.66
N THR A 29 -5.24 8.43 9.73
CA THR A 29 -5.18 7.05 9.23
C THR A 29 -3.84 6.41 9.62
N PRO A 30 -3.71 5.07 9.55
CA PRO A 30 -2.40 4.44 9.76
C PRO A 30 -1.36 4.80 8.69
N TYR A 31 -1.73 5.56 7.66
CA TYR A 31 -0.94 5.80 6.45
C TYR A 31 -0.23 7.16 6.40
N GLU A 32 -0.13 7.94 7.49
CA GLU A 32 0.50 9.28 7.49
C GLU A 32 1.99 9.31 7.07
N GLY A 33 2.25 9.13 5.77
CA GLY A 33 3.53 9.03 5.09
C GLY A 33 3.37 9.33 3.59
N LYS A 34 4.31 8.89 2.75
CA LYS A 34 4.29 9.15 1.29
C LYS A 34 4.37 7.86 0.48
N TYR A 35 3.49 7.72 -0.51
CA TYR A 35 3.37 6.53 -1.33
C TYR A 35 3.62 6.85 -2.80
N GLN A 36 4.63 6.20 -3.37
CA GLN A 36 4.92 6.28 -4.79
C GLN A 36 4.07 5.30 -5.59
N LEU A 37 3.65 5.75 -6.77
CA LEU A 37 2.79 5.05 -7.70
C LEU A 37 3.48 4.96 -9.06
N GLU A 38 3.41 3.80 -9.68
CA GLU A 38 3.68 3.60 -11.10
C GLU A 38 2.37 3.86 -11.85
N ILE A 39 2.42 4.70 -12.87
CA ILE A 39 1.26 5.04 -13.70
C ILE A 39 1.66 4.83 -15.16
N LYS A 40 0.98 3.92 -15.86
CA LYS A 40 1.20 3.66 -17.28
C LYS A 40 -0.02 4.06 -18.08
N ILE A 41 0.18 4.92 -19.07
CA ILE A 41 -0.88 5.42 -19.94
C ILE A 41 -1.04 4.45 -21.12
N PRO A 42 -2.20 3.81 -21.31
CA PRO A 42 -2.42 2.95 -22.46
C PRO A 42 -2.55 3.78 -23.75
N GLU A 43 -2.26 3.17 -24.89
CA GLU A 43 -2.46 3.79 -26.22
C GLU A 43 -3.93 4.20 -26.46
N THR A 44 -4.86 3.56 -25.77
CA THR A 44 -6.30 3.83 -25.86
C THR A 44 -6.80 4.89 -24.88
N TYR A 45 -5.90 5.57 -24.15
CA TYR A 45 -6.28 6.70 -23.30
C TYR A 45 -6.87 7.85 -24.15
N PRO A 46 -7.98 8.52 -23.74
CA PRO A 46 -8.67 8.42 -22.45
C PRO A 46 -9.84 7.43 -22.41
N PHE A 47 -10.03 6.57 -23.41
CA PHE A 47 -11.15 5.61 -23.43
C PHE A 47 -10.94 4.42 -22.49
N ASN A 48 -9.69 4.07 -22.19
CA ASN A 48 -9.34 3.13 -21.12
C ASN A 48 -8.56 3.81 -19.99
N PRO A 49 -8.69 3.31 -18.75
CA PRO A 49 -8.01 3.90 -17.59
C PRO A 49 -6.49 3.71 -17.66
N PRO A 50 -5.71 4.58 -16.99
CA PRO A 50 -4.30 4.33 -16.75
C PRO A 50 -4.12 3.08 -15.87
N LYS A 51 -3.06 2.30 -16.13
CA LYS A 51 -2.68 1.20 -15.24
C LYS A 51 -1.88 1.78 -14.08
N VAL A 52 -2.40 1.66 -12.86
CA VAL A 52 -1.77 2.20 -11.66
C VAL A 52 -1.38 1.09 -10.69
N ARG A 53 -0.20 1.18 -10.09
CA ARG A 53 0.30 0.23 -9.10
C ARG A 53 1.11 0.96 -8.03
N PHE A 54 1.00 0.54 -6.77
CA PHE A 54 1.86 1.04 -5.71
C PHE A 54 3.30 0.53 -5.88
N ILE A 55 4.25 1.44 -5.97
CA ILE A 55 5.69 1.14 -5.88
C ILE A 55 6.06 0.99 -4.40
N THR A 56 5.59 1.92 -3.57
CA THR A 56 5.76 1.83 -2.11
C THR A 56 4.90 0.70 -1.55
N LYS A 57 5.53 -0.27 -0.89
CA LYS A 57 4.82 -1.36 -0.20
C LYS A 57 3.84 -0.80 0.83
N ILE A 58 2.63 -1.37 0.86
CA ILE A 58 1.54 -0.92 1.73
C ILE A 58 0.72 -2.12 2.22
N TRP A 59 0.19 -2.01 3.44
CA TRP A 59 -0.71 -2.99 4.03
C TRP A 59 -2.14 -2.46 4.01
N HIS A 60 -2.91 -2.80 2.99
CA HIS A 60 -4.27 -2.29 2.78
C HIS A 60 -5.17 -3.37 2.14
N PRO A 61 -6.46 -3.54 2.55
CA PRO A 61 -7.32 -4.60 2.01
C PRO A 61 -7.47 -4.58 0.47
N ASN A 62 -7.57 -3.39 -0.12
CA ASN A 62 -7.73 -3.19 -1.57
C ASN A 62 -6.40 -3.02 -2.34
N ILE A 63 -5.24 -3.25 -1.72
CA ILE A 63 -3.94 -3.16 -2.39
C ILE A 63 -3.11 -4.39 -2.04
N SER A 64 -2.55 -5.06 -3.05
CA SER A 64 -1.71 -6.24 -2.82
C SER A 64 -0.44 -5.88 -2.03
N SER A 65 -0.24 -6.56 -0.90
CA SER A 65 0.96 -6.40 -0.05
C SER A 65 2.26 -6.85 -0.75
N VAL A 66 2.14 -7.68 -1.79
CA VAL A 66 3.26 -8.24 -2.57
C VAL A 66 3.57 -7.38 -3.79
N THR A 67 2.55 -7.11 -4.62
CA THR A 67 2.74 -6.50 -5.95
C THR A 67 2.41 -5.02 -6.00
N GLY A 68 1.61 -4.51 -5.05
CA GLY A 68 1.04 -3.16 -5.10
C GLY A 68 -0.10 -3.00 -6.12
N ALA A 69 -0.62 -4.09 -6.68
CA ALA A 69 -1.82 -4.06 -7.52
C ALA A 69 -3.01 -3.49 -6.73
N ILE A 70 -3.92 -2.76 -7.39
CA ILE A 70 -5.00 -2.00 -6.76
C ILE A 70 -6.35 -2.56 -7.22
N CYS A 71 -7.25 -2.82 -6.28
CA CYS A 71 -8.66 -3.03 -6.56
C CYS A 71 -9.41 -1.72 -6.35
N LEU A 72 -9.74 -1.02 -7.45
CA LEU A 72 -10.55 0.20 -7.45
C LEU A 72 -11.38 0.24 -8.73
N ASP A 73 -12.66 0.51 -8.60
CA ASP A 73 -13.67 0.49 -9.66
C ASP A 73 -13.35 1.46 -10.82
N ILE A 74 -12.88 2.68 -10.51
CA ILE A 74 -12.51 3.67 -11.53
C ILE A 74 -11.29 3.27 -12.37
N LEU A 75 -10.51 2.28 -11.91
CA LEU A 75 -9.40 1.70 -12.68
C LEU A 75 -9.83 0.45 -13.48
N LYS A 76 -11.12 0.12 -13.44
CA LYS A 76 -11.74 -1.05 -14.08
C LYS A 76 -12.93 -0.60 -14.93
N ASP A 77 -14.15 -0.88 -14.47
CA ASP A 77 -15.42 -0.75 -15.19
C ASP A 77 -16.10 0.61 -14.99
N GLN A 78 -15.76 1.35 -13.93
CA GLN A 78 -16.32 2.68 -13.65
C GLN A 78 -15.46 3.83 -14.21
N TRP A 79 -14.50 3.52 -15.09
CA TRP A 79 -13.69 4.55 -15.75
C TRP A 79 -14.54 5.40 -16.69
N ALA A 80 -14.40 6.72 -16.58
CA ALA A 80 -14.98 7.67 -17.53
C ALA A 80 -13.87 8.49 -18.20
N ALA A 81 -13.98 8.72 -19.51
CA ALA A 81 -12.98 9.49 -20.27
C ALA A 81 -12.80 10.96 -19.80
N ALA A 82 -13.72 11.47 -18.97
CA ALA A 82 -13.62 12.77 -18.32
C ALA A 82 -12.74 12.77 -17.05
N MET A 83 -12.35 11.59 -16.55
CA MET A 83 -11.47 11.45 -15.40
C MET A 83 -10.02 11.82 -15.78
N THR A 84 -9.32 12.39 -14.81
CA THR A 84 -7.95 12.89 -14.97
C THR A 84 -6.99 12.18 -14.02
N LEU A 85 -5.69 12.32 -14.26
CA LEU A 85 -4.68 11.84 -13.30
C LEU A 85 -4.90 12.43 -11.90
N ARG A 86 -5.32 13.69 -11.81
CA ARG A 86 -5.65 14.34 -10.53
C ARG A 86 -6.78 13.62 -9.81
N THR A 87 -7.87 13.29 -10.51
CA THR A 87 -9.01 12.59 -9.88
C THR A 87 -8.62 11.18 -9.47
N VAL A 88 -7.83 10.47 -10.27
CA VAL A 88 -7.31 9.13 -9.92
C VAL A 88 -6.48 9.18 -8.63
N LEU A 89 -5.53 10.12 -8.51
CA LEU A 89 -4.69 10.24 -7.32
C LEU A 89 -5.50 10.60 -6.06
N LEU A 90 -6.51 11.46 -6.19
CA LEU A 90 -7.40 11.80 -5.07
C LEU A 90 -8.28 10.61 -4.66
N SER A 91 -8.76 9.82 -5.62
CA SER A 91 -9.52 8.60 -5.31
C SER A 91 -8.67 7.55 -4.61
N LEU A 92 -7.39 7.40 -4.99
CA LEU A 92 -6.46 6.53 -4.27
C LEU A 92 -6.20 7.01 -2.84
N GLN A 93 -6.08 8.33 -2.63
CA GLN A 93 -5.98 8.89 -1.28
C GLN A 93 -7.25 8.64 -0.47
N ALA A 94 -8.43 8.79 -1.07
CA ALA A 94 -9.71 8.47 -0.43
C ALA A 94 -9.83 6.98 -0.07
N LEU A 95 -9.35 6.09 -0.94
CA LEU A 95 -9.30 4.65 -0.68
C LEU A 95 -8.48 4.33 0.58
N LEU A 96 -7.35 5.01 0.80
CA LEU A 96 -6.56 4.85 2.03
C LEU A 96 -7.31 5.27 3.30
N ALA A 97 -8.25 6.21 3.20
CA ALA A 97 -9.08 6.62 4.34
C ALA A 97 -10.28 5.69 4.56
N ALA A 98 -10.78 5.05 3.51
CA ALA A 98 -11.96 4.20 3.53
C ALA A 98 -11.73 2.93 2.71
N ALA A 99 -11.19 1.90 3.37
CA ALA A 99 -11.00 0.59 2.76
C ALA A 99 -12.35 -0.12 2.55
N GLU A 100 -12.43 -0.94 1.50
CA GLU A 100 -13.59 -1.78 1.17
C GLU A 100 -13.21 -3.27 1.33
N PRO A 101 -13.29 -3.84 2.54
CA PRO A 101 -12.77 -5.17 2.82
C PRO A 101 -13.63 -6.31 2.24
N ASP A 102 -14.83 -6.02 1.72
CA ASP A 102 -15.72 -7.01 1.13
C ASP A 102 -15.47 -7.26 -0.36
N ASP A 103 -14.73 -6.35 -1.03
CA ASP A 103 -14.11 -6.57 -2.36
C ASP A 103 -12.57 -6.41 -2.30
N PRO A 104 -11.87 -7.33 -1.63
CA PRO A 104 -10.45 -7.15 -1.32
C PRO A 104 -9.54 -7.51 -2.50
N GLN A 105 -8.40 -6.82 -2.57
CA GLN A 105 -7.27 -7.21 -3.42
C GLN A 105 -6.34 -8.20 -2.72
N ASP A 106 -6.26 -8.12 -1.39
CA ASP A 106 -5.43 -8.96 -0.54
C ASP A 106 -6.28 -9.58 0.58
N ALA A 107 -6.59 -10.87 0.44
CA ALA A 107 -7.48 -11.58 1.34
C ALA A 107 -6.92 -11.71 2.76
N VAL A 108 -5.59 -11.81 2.92
CA VAL A 108 -4.94 -11.91 4.24
C VAL A 108 -5.08 -10.59 4.98
N VAL A 109 -4.80 -9.48 4.29
CA VAL A 109 -4.93 -8.13 4.85
C VAL A 109 -6.38 -7.84 5.21
N ALA A 110 -7.33 -8.16 4.31
CA ALA A 110 -8.75 -7.96 4.53
C ALA A 110 -9.29 -8.80 5.69
N ASN A 111 -8.82 -10.04 5.85
CA ASN A 111 -9.18 -10.87 6.99
C ASN A 111 -8.67 -10.27 8.30
N GLN A 112 -7.42 -9.81 8.35
CA GLN A 112 -6.88 -9.12 9.52
C GLN A 112 -7.66 -7.84 9.83
N TYR A 113 -8.02 -7.05 8.80
CA TYR A 113 -8.85 -5.85 8.94
C TYR A 113 -10.19 -6.15 9.63
N LYS A 114 -10.89 -7.20 9.20
CA LYS A 114 -12.21 -7.58 9.72
C LYS A 114 -12.14 -8.24 11.10
N GLN A 115 -11.19 -9.14 11.31
CA GLN A 115 -11.11 -9.96 12.53
C GLN A 115 -10.38 -9.25 13.68
N ASN A 116 -9.38 -8.42 13.37
CA ASN A 116 -8.58 -7.72 14.36
C ASN A 116 -8.18 -6.31 13.89
N PRO A 117 -9.10 -5.33 13.98
CA PRO A 117 -8.88 -3.97 13.50
C PRO A 117 -7.68 -3.26 14.15
N GLU A 118 -7.41 -3.53 15.44
CA GLU A 118 -6.28 -2.91 16.13
C GLU A 118 -4.94 -3.49 15.64
N MET A 119 -4.85 -4.81 15.49
CA MET A 119 -3.67 -5.43 14.88
C MET A 119 -3.45 -4.91 13.47
N PHE A 120 -4.50 -4.83 12.65
CA PHE A 120 -4.42 -4.24 11.32
C PHE A 120 -3.86 -2.82 11.35
N LYS A 121 -4.40 -1.95 12.23
CA LYS A 121 -3.96 -0.56 12.37
C LYS A 121 -2.47 -0.49 12.71
N GLN A 122 -2.00 -1.31 13.66
CA GLN A 122 -0.58 -1.33 14.04
C GLN A 122 0.30 -1.89 12.93
N THR A 123 -0.14 -2.94 12.22
CA THR A 123 0.57 -3.49 11.05
C THR A 123 0.67 -2.44 9.95
N ALA A 124 -0.43 -1.77 9.60
CA ALA A 124 -0.45 -0.72 8.59
C ALA A 124 0.46 0.47 8.96
N ARG A 125 0.46 0.91 10.22
CA ARG A 125 1.37 1.95 10.71
C ARG A 125 2.83 1.53 10.62
N LEU A 126 3.14 0.29 10.93
CA LEU A 126 4.50 -0.24 10.78
C LEU A 126 4.94 -0.26 9.32
N TRP A 127 4.08 -0.72 8.41
CA TRP A 127 4.39 -0.68 6.99
C TRP A 127 4.56 0.76 6.49
N ALA A 128 3.73 1.70 6.95
CA ALA A 128 3.88 3.12 6.65
C ALA A 128 5.21 3.68 7.19
N HIS A 129 5.62 3.29 8.39
CA HIS A 129 6.91 3.69 8.98
C HIS A 129 8.09 3.17 8.16
N VAL A 130 8.09 1.86 7.87
CA VAL A 130 9.20 1.17 7.21
C VAL A 130 9.32 1.57 5.73
N TYR A 131 8.20 1.69 5.02
CA TYR A 131 8.20 1.84 3.56
C TYR A 131 7.83 3.24 3.07
N ALA A 132 7.08 4.01 3.86
CA ALA A 132 6.51 5.30 3.45
C ALA A 132 7.02 6.50 4.28
N GLY A 133 7.96 6.27 5.20
CA GLY A 133 8.59 7.33 6.00
C GLY A 133 7.70 7.94 7.08
N ALA A 134 6.66 7.23 7.54
CA ALA A 134 5.81 7.69 8.64
C ALA A 134 6.61 7.73 9.98
N PRO A 135 6.30 8.63 10.92
CA PRO A 135 7.21 8.95 12.03
C PRO A 135 7.32 7.93 13.18
N VAL A 136 6.35 7.03 13.43
CA VAL A 136 6.41 6.07 14.56
C VAL A 136 5.60 4.80 14.28
N SER A 137 6.15 3.63 14.65
CA SER A 137 5.45 2.33 14.70
C SER A 137 5.57 1.67 16.07
N SER A 138 4.86 0.54 16.28
CA SER A 138 4.90 -0.23 17.54
C SER A 138 6.32 -0.76 17.85
N PRO A 139 6.90 -0.45 19.03
CA PRO A 139 8.20 -0.99 19.45
C PRO A 139 8.20 -2.52 19.58
N GLU A 140 7.06 -3.12 19.94
CA GLU A 140 6.92 -4.57 20.06
C GLU A 140 7.15 -5.26 18.71
N TYR A 141 6.53 -4.72 17.65
CA TYR A 141 6.64 -5.26 16.30
C TYR A 141 8.05 -5.09 15.75
N THR A 142 8.66 -3.93 16.00
CA THR A 142 10.07 -3.68 15.67
C THR A 142 10.99 -4.71 16.31
N LYS A 143 10.80 -5.03 17.61
CA LYS A 143 11.59 -6.05 18.30
C LYS A 143 11.42 -7.44 17.69
N LYS A 144 10.18 -7.84 17.34
CA LYS A 144 9.92 -9.13 16.68
C LYS A 144 10.64 -9.22 15.32
N ILE A 145 10.62 -8.14 14.53
CA ILE A 145 11.33 -8.06 13.27
C ILE A 145 12.84 -8.19 13.49
N GLU A 146 13.41 -7.44 14.41
CA GLU A 146 14.85 -7.44 14.71
C GLU A 146 15.33 -8.82 15.14
N ASN A 147 14.56 -9.53 15.97
CA ASN A 147 14.87 -10.88 16.40
C ASN A 147 14.99 -11.86 15.22
N LEU A 148 14.02 -11.84 14.29
CA LEU A 148 14.07 -12.71 13.11
C LEU A 148 15.13 -12.27 12.09
N CYS A 149 15.36 -10.97 11.93
CA CYS A 149 16.46 -10.46 11.11
C CYS A 149 17.82 -10.89 11.67
N ALA A 150 17.98 -10.93 13.00
CA ALA A 150 19.21 -11.40 13.65
C ALA A 150 19.49 -12.89 13.42
N MET A 151 18.47 -13.68 13.05
CA MET A 151 18.61 -15.07 12.62
C MET A 151 19.05 -15.19 11.15
N GLY A 152 19.20 -14.08 10.42
CA GLY A 152 19.70 -14.04 9.04
C GLY A 152 18.62 -13.94 7.95
N PHE A 153 17.34 -13.85 8.32
CA PHE A 153 16.26 -13.70 7.34
C PHE A 153 16.23 -12.28 6.74
N ASP A 154 15.83 -12.17 5.47
CA ASP A 154 15.60 -10.88 4.81
C ASP A 154 14.52 -10.06 5.54
N ARG A 155 14.78 -8.77 5.73
CA ARG A 155 13.89 -7.89 6.51
C ARG A 155 12.50 -7.77 5.89
N ASN A 156 12.39 -7.71 4.56
CA ASN A 156 11.08 -7.60 3.91
C ASN A 156 10.30 -8.91 4.03
N ALA A 157 10.98 -10.04 3.83
CA ALA A 157 10.40 -11.36 4.03
C ALA A 157 9.89 -11.53 5.47
N VAL A 158 10.68 -11.12 6.48
CA VAL A 158 10.28 -11.13 7.90
C VAL A 158 9.03 -10.30 8.16
N ILE A 159 8.99 -9.07 7.65
CA ILE A 159 7.83 -8.18 7.83
C ILE A 159 6.58 -8.80 7.23
N VAL A 160 6.67 -9.35 6.01
CA VAL A 160 5.53 -10.02 5.34
C VAL A 160 5.09 -11.26 6.12
N ALA A 161 6.03 -12.10 6.56
CA ALA A 161 5.75 -13.31 7.31
C ALA A 161 5.05 -13.00 8.63
N LEU A 162 5.61 -12.09 9.45
CA LEU A 162 5.00 -11.67 10.71
C LEU A 162 3.62 -11.02 10.49
N SER A 163 3.48 -10.13 9.49
CA SER A 163 2.22 -9.44 9.22
C SER A 163 1.11 -10.41 8.79
N SER A 164 1.46 -11.41 7.97
CA SER A 164 0.52 -12.43 7.47
C SER A 164 0.18 -13.52 8.49
N LYS A 165 1.04 -13.72 9.49
CA LYS A 165 0.88 -14.69 10.58
C LYS A 165 0.49 -14.04 11.90
N SER A 166 -0.23 -12.92 11.85
CA SER A 166 -0.79 -12.27 13.05
C SER A 166 0.25 -11.95 14.13
N TRP A 167 1.48 -11.63 13.73
CA TRP A 167 2.62 -11.34 14.62
C TRP A 167 3.02 -12.48 15.56
N ASP A 168 2.67 -13.72 15.20
CA ASP A 168 3.13 -14.95 15.82
C ASP A 168 4.51 -15.34 15.28
N VAL A 169 5.47 -15.49 16.19
CA VAL A 169 6.89 -15.69 15.80
C VAL A 169 7.13 -17.11 15.31
N GLU A 170 6.46 -18.11 15.89
CA GLU A 170 6.65 -19.51 15.55
C GLU A 170 6.20 -19.78 14.11
N THR A 171 4.94 -19.47 13.80
CA THR A 171 4.36 -19.69 12.47
C THR A 171 4.96 -18.76 11.39
N ALA A 172 5.43 -17.57 11.76
CA ALA A 172 6.19 -16.72 10.84
C ALA A 172 7.58 -17.32 10.52
N THR A 173 8.25 -17.91 11.51
CA THR A 173 9.54 -18.58 11.32
C THR A 173 9.39 -19.82 10.45
N GLU A 174 8.35 -20.63 10.69
CA GLU A 174 8.02 -21.77 9.83
C GLU A 174 7.80 -21.36 8.37
N LEU A 175 7.06 -20.26 8.14
CA LEU A 175 6.86 -19.72 6.80
C LEU A 175 8.18 -19.27 6.16
N LEU A 176 9.05 -18.60 6.92
CA LEU A 176 10.36 -18.15 6.43
C LEU A 176 11.30 -19.30 6.09
N LEU A 177 11.24 -20.40 6.84
CA LEU A 177 12.04 -21.61 6.59
C LEU A 177 11.53 -22.44 5.41
N SER A 178 10.27 -22.26 5.02
CA SER A 178 9.65 -22.98 3.89
C SER A 178 9.90 -22.34 2.53
N ASN A 179 10.48 -21.13 2.51
CA ASN A 179 10.87 -20.39 1.30
C ASN A 179 12.36 -20.57 0.99
#